data_AF-A0A2Z2HZK2-F1
#
_entry.id   AF-A0A2Z2HZK2-F1
#
_cell.length_a   1.000
_cell.length_b   1.000
_cell.length_c   1.000
_cell.angle_alpha   90.00
_cell.angle_beta   90.00
_cell.angle_gamma   90.00
#
_symmetry.space_group_name_H-M   'P 1'
#
loop_
_entity.id
_entity.type
_entity.pdbx_description
1 polymer ?
#
loop_
_entity_poly.entity_id
_entity_poly.type
_entity_poly.pdbx_seq_one_letter_code
_entity_poly.pdbx_strand_id
1 'polypeptide(L)'
;MSGGSPAAESTPDGYPVGPLLERARGSADGPIEVGVSMSGTEPIDENELDVFLVQSAVDPGERIELGIFVSGVGDLDATDLSVFYDDEAILDLEDPGVVRRSAVVDTATSPDAVDEDTDRPPERSASDSTTVRPTEHVQSTSFQPPGSRRRERLRRAPLEGNVDTDPAYILELNTDASAPTGEFSLPVAFTYRSESGIRQVTKIPTVRIRSLRERVTPWLVRLGAFGVALGGIVAFAQWTGLGL
;
A
#
# COMPACT_ATOMS: atom_id res chain seq x y z
N MET A 1 -17.33 24.73 56.35
CA MET A 1 -17.13 25.42 55.06
C MET A 1 -15.72 25.13 54.59
N SER A 2 -15.57 24.75 53.31
CA SER A 2 -14.31 24.56 52.55
C SER A 2 -13.38 23.43 53.02
N GLY A 3 -12.86 22.58 52.16
CA GLY A 3 -12.99 22.47 50.71
C GLY A 3 -12.52 21.09 50.28
N GLY A 4 -13.34 20.38 49.51
CA GLY A 4 -12.90 19.19 48.79
C GLY A 4 -12.05 19.64 47.62
N SER A 5 -10.80 19.17 47.55
CA SER A 5 -10.03 19.23 46.32
C SER A 5 -10.80 18.47 45.24
N PRO A 6 -11.08 19.06 44.07
CA PRO A 6 -11.51 18.27 42.93
C PRO A 6 -10.35 17.33 42.57
N ALA A 7 -10.66 16.05 42.49
CA ALA A 7 -9.79 15.08 41.84
C ALA A 7 -9.50 15.62 40.44
N ALA A 8 -8.22 15.68 40.08
CA ALA A 8 -7.83 15.93 38.71
C ALA A 8 -8.57 14.92 37.84
N GLU A 9 -9.45 15.43 36.96
CA GLU A 9 -9.94 14.66 35.83
C GLU A 9 -8.72 14.26 35.02
N SER A 10 -8.29 13.01 35.20
CA SER A 10 -7.50 12.32 34.22
C SER A 10 -8.32 12.32 32.94
N THR A 11 -7.99 13.22 32.01
CA THR A 11 -8.33 13.06 30.59
C THR A 11 -7.97 11.61 30.25
N PRO A 12 -8.90 10.79 29.74
CA PRO A 12 -8.57 9.43 29.40
C PRO A 12 -7.53 9.47 28.28
N ASP A 13 -6.28 9.19 28.67
CA ASP A 13 -5.20 8.77 27.77
C ASP A 13 -5.80 7.81 26.75
N GLY A 14 -5.53 8.10 25.48
CA GLY A 14 -6.27 7.61 24.33
C GLY A 14 -6.74 6.17 24.45
N TYR A 15 -8.04 5.96 24.26
CA TYR A 15 -8.55 4.63 23.99
C TYR A 15 -7.86 4.14 22.72
N PRO A 16 -7.00 3.10 22.81
CA PRO A 16 -6.38 2.56 21.62
C PRO A 16 -7.51 2.13 20.69
N VAL A 17 -7.47 2.61 19.45
CA VAL A 17 -8.09 1.86 18.36
C VAL A 17 -7.21 0.62 18.21
N GLY A 18 -7.32 -0.30 19.18
CA GLY A 18 -6.73 -1.63 19.05
C GLY A 18 -7.22 -2.19 17.71
N PRO A 19 -6.44 -3.03 17.03
CA PRO A 19 -6.69 -3.41 15.64
C PRO A 19 -8.11 -3.98 15.51
N LEU A 20 -9.08 -3.12 15.19
CA LEU A 20 -10.46 -3.45 14.84
C LEU A 20 -10.49 -3.87 13.37
N LEU A 21 -9.40 -4.46 12.89
CA LEU A 21 -9.32 -5.12 11.61
C LEU A 21 -9.72 -6.58 11.85
N GLU A 22 -10.88 -6.76 12.49
CA GLU A 22 -11.68 -7.93 12.16
C GLU A 22 -12.09 -7.72 10.70
N ARG A 23 -11.84 -8.74 9.88
CA ARG A 23 -12.27 -8.77 8.48
C ARG A 23 -13.62 -8.08 8.33
N ALA A 24 -13.71 -7.10 7.43
CA ALA A 24 -14.95 -6.41 7.17
C ALA A 24 -15.94 -7.43 6.60
N ARG A 25 -16.74 -8.08 7.46
CA ARG A 25 -17.76 -9.07 7.08
C ARG A 25 -18.94 -8.46 6.30
N GLY A 26 -18.73 -7.31 5.66
CA GLY A 26 -19.72 -6.53 4.96
C GLY A 26 -19.35 -6.32 3.48
N SER A 27 -20.04 -7.08 2.63
CA SER A 27 -20.35 -6.73 1.22
C SER A 27 -19.26 -6.85 0.14
N ALA A 28 -17.99 -7.08 0.45
CA ALA A 28 -16.96 -7.21 -0.59
C ALA A 28 -16.23 -8.55 -0.46
N ASP A 29 -16.84 -9.61 -1.00
CA ASP A 29 -16.23 -10.93 -1.14
C ASP A 29 -15.11 -10.85 -2.19
N GLY A 30 -13.94 -10.38 -1.75
CA GLY A 30 -12.70 -10.42 -2.50
C GLY A 30 -11.80 -11.54 -2.00
N PRO A 31 -11.02 -12.19 -2.87
CA PRO A 31 -10.01 -13.17 -2.45
C PRO A 31 -8.90 -12.55 -1.58
N ILE A 32 -8.74 -11.23 -1.66
CA ILE A 32 -7.78 -10.43 -0.93
C ILE A 32 -8.50 -9.19 -0.40
N GLU A 33 -8.35 -8.90 0.89
CA GLU A 33 -8.87 -7.70 1.56
C GLU A 33 -7.73 -6.97 2.25
N VAL A 34 -7.72 -5.64 2.15
CA VAL A 34 -6.72 -4.78 2.78
C VAL A 34 -7.44 -3.92 3.82
N GLY A 35 -7.08 -4.11 5.08
CA GLY A 35 -7.52 -3.27 6.19
C GLY A 35 -6.50 -2.19 6.48
N VAL A 36 -6.93 -0.94 6.55
CA VAL A 36 -6.12 0.21 6.94
C VAL A 36 -6.79 0.83 8.15
N SER A 37 -6.04 1.03 9.24
CA SER A 37 -6.51 1.77 10.40
C SER A 37 -5.58 2.92 10.71
N MET A 38 -6.15 4.10 11.00
CA MET A 38 -5.37 5.29 11.30
C MET A 38 -6.02 6.15 12.38
N SER A 39 -5.16 6.84 13.14
CA SER A 39 -5.52 7.97 13.98
C SER A 39 -4.48 9.07 13.82
N GLY A 40 -4.93 10.32 13.76
CA GLY A 40 -4.09 11.51 13.75
C GLY A 40 -4.77 12.68 14.44
N THR A 41 -4.12 13.84 14.36
CA THR A 41 -4.54 15.06 15.07
C THR A 41 -5.67 15.82 14.39
N GLU A 42 -5.86 15.62 13.08
CA GLU A 42 -6.94 16.27 12.32
C GLU A 42 -8.13 15.33 12.12
N PRO A 43 -9.37 15.88 12.06
CA PRO A 43 -10.55 15.08 11.76
C PRO A 43 -10.51 14.60 10.31
N ILE A 44 -10.55 13.29 10.13
CA ILE A 44 -10.54 12.65 8.81
C ILE A 44 -11.96 12.62 8.24
N ASP A 45 -12.10 12.99 6.97
CA ASP A 45 -13.35 12.95 6.20
C ASP A 45 -13.43 11.73 5.27
N GLU A 46 -14.64 11.35 4.83
CA GLU A 46 -14.86 10.16 3.99
C GLU A 46 -14.15 10.22 2.61
N ASN A 47 -13.82 11.41 2.13
CA ASN A 47 -13.20 11.61 0.81
C ASN A 47 -11.68 11.55 0.81
N GLU A 48 -11.07 11.28 1.95
CA GLU A 48 -9.62 11.39 2.12
C GLU A 48 -8.86 10.10 1.82
N LEU A 49 -9.58 9.01 1.54
CA LEU A 49 -9.00 7.75 1.06
C LEU A 49 -9.01 7.70 -0.47
N ASP A 50 -7.81 7.68 -1.06
CA ASP A 50 -7.59 7.33 -2.46
C ASP A 50 -6.94 5.95 -2.60
N VAL A 51 -7.46 5.17 -3.53
CA VAL A 51 -7.02 3.81 -3.81
C VAL A 51 -6.97 3.61 -5.31
N PHE A 52 -5.81 3.25 -5.84
CA PHE A 52 -5.64 3.04 -7.27
C PHE A 52 -4.74 1.85 -7.59
N LEU A 53 -4.96 1.27 -8.76
CA LEU A 53 -4.09 0.26 -9.34
C LEU A 53 -3.17 0.93 -10.36
N VAL A 54 -1.87 0.63 -10.30
CA VAL A 54 -0.92 1.05 -11.34
C VAL A 54 -1.32 0.42 -12.68
N GLN A 55 -1.78 -0.83 -12.64
CA GLN A 55 -2.25 -1.59 -13.79
C GLN A 55 -3.58 -2.24 -13.46
N SER A 56 -4.60 -2.00 -14.30
CA SER A 56 -5.91 -2.65 -14.17
C SER A 56 -5.93 -4.08 -14.70
N ALA A 57 -4.86 -4.50 -15.39
CA ALA A 57 -4.72 -5.87 -15.90
C ALA A 57 -3.26 -6.34 -15.83
N VAL A 58 -3.07 -7.56 -15.33
CA VAL A 58 -1.76 -8.20 -15.15
C VAL A 58 -1.79 -9.62 -15.73
N ASP A 59 -0.62 -10.17 -16.08
CA ASP A 59 -0.51 -11.57 -16.45
C ASP A 59 -0.33 -12.47 -15.20
N PRO A 60 -0.68 -13.77 -15.24
CA PRO A 60 -0.31 -14.71 -14.17
C PRO A 60 1.22 -14.73 -13.96
N GLY A 61 1.65 -14.69 -12.70
CA GLY A 61 3.04 -14.56 -12.31
C GLY A 61 3.56 -13.12 -12.29
N GLU A 62 2.78 -12.14 -12.72
CA GLU A 62 3.12 -10.73 -12.60
C GLU A 62 2.63 -10.15 -11.27
N ARG A 63 2.99 -8.88 -11.03
CA ARG A 63 2.71 -8.16 -9.80
C ARG A 63 1.51 -7.25 -9.96
N ILE A 64 0.60 -7.32 -9.00
CA ILE A 64 -0.43 -6.33 -8.77
C ILE A 64 0.18 -5.22 -7.91
N GLU A 65 0.10 -3.97 -8.38
CA GLU A 65 0.56 -2.80 -7.64
C GLU A 65 -0.64 -1.93 -7.25
N LEU A 66 -0.92 -1.89 -5.95
CA LEU A 66 -2.03 -1.17 -5.34
C LEU A 66 -1.49 -0.01 -4.50
N GLY A 67 -1.80 1.21 -4.92
CA GLY A 67 -1.54 2.43 -4.17
C GLY A 67 -2.69 2.75 -3.23
N ILE A 68 -2.37 3.08 -1.97
CA ILE A 68 -3.32 3.54 -0.96
C ILE A 68 -2.76 4.82 -0.36
N PHE A 69 -3.54 5.89 -0.44
CA PHE A 69 -3.17 7.22 0.02
C PHE A 69 -4.28 7.72 0.92
N VAL A 70 -3.89 8.26 2.08
CA VAL A 70 -4.83 8.94 2.98
C VAL A 70 -4.33 10.35 3.18
N SER A 71 -5.17 11.34 2.87
CA SER A 71 -4.89 12.76 3.10
C SER A 71 -5.58 13.27 4.37
N GLY A 72 -5.25 14.48 4.83
CA GLY A 72 -6.05 15.19 5.85
C GLY A 72 -5.98 14.59 7.26
N VAL A 73 -4.98 13.74 7.52
CA VAL A 73 -4.80 13.10 8.83
C VAL A 73 -4.07 13.99 9.84
N GLY A 74 -3.45 15.08 9.37
CA GLY A 74 -2.56 15.90 10.18
C GLY A 74 -1.33 15.12 10.64
N ASP A 75 -0.95 15.29 11.91
CA ASP A 75 0.11 14.49 12.52
C ASP A 75 -0.41 13.08 12.83
N LEU A 76 0.28 12.06 12.34
CA LEU A 76 -0.08 10.66 12.55
C LEU A 76 0.29 10.18 13.95
N ASP A 77 -0.72 9.78 14.73
CA ASP A 77 -0.52 9.17 16.05
C ASP A 77 -0.28 7.66 15.96
N ALA A 78 -1.07 6.98 15.12
CA ALA A 78 -0.96 5.53 14.93
C ALA A 78 -1.49 5.12 13.55
N THR A 79 -0.85 4.13 12.95
CA THR A 79 -1.34 3.52 11.72
C THR A 79 -1.06 2.02 11.68
N ASP A 80 -2.04 1.27 11.17
CA ASP A 80 -1.97 -0.17 11.01
C ASP A 80 -2.44 -0.57 9.61
N LEU A 81 -1.78 -1.57 9.02
CA LEU A 81 -2.10 -2.11 7.70
C LEU A 81 -2.19 -3.64 7.83
N SER A 82 -3.38 -4.18 7.62
CA SER A 82 -3.58 -5.63 7.56
C SER A 82 -3.91 -6.08 6.16
N VAL A 83 -3.36 -7.21 5.74
CA VAL A 83 -3.71 -7.85 4.46
C VAL A 83 -4.25 -9.25 4.76
N PHE A 84 -5.50 -9.48 4.36
CA PHE A 84 -6.21 -10.73 4.49
C PHE A 84 -6.28 -11.37 3.11
N TYR A 85 -5.98 -12.67 3.03
CA TYR A 85 -6.14 -13.42 1.79
C TYR A 85 -6.73 -14.79 2.12
N ASP A 86 -7.78 -15.13 1.39
CA ASP A 86 -8.55 -16.36 1.55
C ASP A 86 -8.28 -17.34 0.43
N ASP A 87 -8.03 -16.82 -0.77
CA ASP A 87 -7.83 -17.64 -1.96
C ASP A 87 -6.33 -17.76 -2.26
N GLU A 88 -5.86 -19.00 -2.12
CA GLU A 88 -4.47 -19.40 -2.38
C GLU A 88 -4.16 -19.45 -3.88
N ALA A 89 -5.19 -19.43 -4.73
CA ALA A 89 -5.02 -19.60 -6.17
C ALA A 89 -4.48 -18.35 -6.86
N ILE A 90 -4.60 -17.16 -6.26
CA ILE A 90 -4.29 -15.90 -6.93
C ILE A 90 -2.91 -15.38 -6.55
N LEU A 91 -2.54 -15.47 -5.28
CA LEU A 91 -1.28 -14.94 -4.78
C LEU A 91 -0.19 -16.00 -4.78
N ASP A 92 1.03 -15.60 -5.12
CA ASP A 92 2.21 -16.41 -4.82
C ASP A 92 2.43 -16.38 -3.31
N LEU A 93 2.29 -17.53 -2.67
CA LEU A 93 2.37 -17.64 -1.22
C LEU A 93 3.78 -17.96 -0.71
N GLU A 94 4.68 -18.33 -1.63
CA GLU A 94 6.10 -18.50 -1.36
C GLU A 94 6.82 -17.14 -1.45
N ASP A 95 6.39 -16.27 -2.35
CA ASP A 95 6.78 -14.86 -2.39
C ASP A 95 5.55 -13.93 -2.56
N PRO A 96 4.82 -13.58 -1.48
CA PRO A 96 3.64 -12.73 -1.55
C PRO A 96 3.92 -11.29 -1.98
N GLY A 97 5.19 -10.89 -1.99
CA GLY A 97 5.63 -9.58 -2.42
C GLY A 97 5.99 -8.62 -1.27
N VAL A 98 5.70 -7.34 -1.46
CA VAL A 98 6.27 -6.24 -0.66
C VAL A 98 5.22 -5.18 -0.32
N VAL A 99 5.28 -4.64 0.88
CA VAL A 99 4.60 -3.39 1.25
C VAL A 99 5.65 -2.30 1.36
N ARG A 100 5.47 -1.23 0.58
CA ARG A 100 6.26 0.00 0.65
C ARG A 100 5.48 1.08 1.38
N ARG A 101 6.13 1.82 2.27
CA ARG A 101 5.49 2.88 3.08
C ARG A 101 6.32 4.17 3.13
N SER A 102 5.66 5.33 3.17
CA SER A 102 6.33 6.60 3.47
C SER A 102 7.13 6.50 4.78
N ALA A 103 8.33 7.06 4.82
CA ALA A 103 9.08 7.19 6.05
C ALA A 103 8.59 8.43 6.81
N VAL A 104 7.92 8.26 7.95
CA VAL A 104 7.60 9.38 8.83
C VAL A 104 8.90 9.85 9.46
N VAL A 105 9.29 11.09 9.19
CA VAL A 105 10.46 11.73 9.81
C VAL A 105 10.03 12.20 11.19
N ASP A 106 10.53 11.54 12.25
CA ASP A 106 10.44 12.07 13.61
C ASP A 106 11.12 13.45 13.65
N THR A 107 10.31 14.50 13.67
CA THR A 107 10.79 15.84 14.05
C THR A 107 10.62 16.03 15.57
N ALA A 108 10.78 14.96 16.35
CA ALA A 108 10.87 15.03 17.80
C ALA A 108 12.31 15.43 18.18
N THR A 109 12.61 16.73 18.05
CA THR A 109 13.67 17.33 18.85
C THR A 109 13.21 17.27 20.30
N SER A 110 13.71 16.30 21.07
CA SER A 110 13.54 16.25 22.52
C SER A 110 13.87 17.60 23.15
N PRO A 111 12.97 18.21 23.94
CA PRO A 111 13.31 19.24 24.90
C PRO A 111 13.69 18.54 26.22
N ASP A 112 14.94 18.10 26.35
CA ASP A 112 15.66 17.98 27.64
C ASP A 112 16.91 17.12 27.45
N ALA A 113 18.02 17.82 27.26
CA ALA A 113 19.28 17.42 27.86
C ALA A 113 19.70 18.59 28.75
N VAL A 114 19.10 18.67 29.94
CA VAL A 114 19.77 19.32 31.08
C VAL A 114 20.86 18.33 31.48
N ASP A 115 22.07 18.53 30.98
CA ASP A 115 23.27 18.01 31.61
C ASP A 115 24.16 19.22 31.91
N GLU A 116 24.39 19.39 33.21
CA GLU A 116 25.27 20.41 33.77
C GLU A 116 26.70 20.22 33.27
N ASP A 117 27.35 21.35 33.02
CA ASP A 117 28.78 21.58 33.20
C ASP A 117 29.75 20.89 32.22
N THR A 118 30.18 21.64 31.19
CA THR A 118 31.60 21.77 30.83
C THR A 118 31.80 22.97 29.87
N ASP A 119 32.57 23.96 30.33
CA ASP A 119 33.09 25.08 29.54
C ASP A 119 33.76 24.65 28.21
N ARG A 120 33.16 24.98 27.06
CA ARG A 120 33.90 25.13 25.79
C ARG A 120 33.18 25.97 24.73
N PRO A 121 33.84 26.94 24.05
CA PRO A 121 33.21 27.74 22.99
C PRO A 121 33.13 27.01 21.64
N PRO A 122 32.24 27.45 20.72
CA PRO A 122 31.76 26.64 19.61
C PRO A 122 32.56 26.85 18.31
N GLU A 123 32.86 25.77 17.59
CA GLU A 123 33.20 25.83 16.17
C GLU A 123 32.32 24.89 15.34
N ARG A 124 31.35 25.52 14.67
CA ARG A 124 30.84 25.26 13.31
C ARG A 124 30.53 23.80 12.91
N SER A 125 29.23 23.51 13.03
CA SER A 125 28.34 22.93 12.01
C SER A 125 29.00 22.38 10.73
N ALA A 126 28.93 21.07 10.57
CA ALA A 126 28.56 20.38 9.33
C ALA A 126 28.55 18.86 9.59
N SER A 127 27.41 18.32 9.95
CA SER A 127 27.00 16.95 9.63
C SER A 127 25.52 16.86 9.93
N ASP A 128 24.74 17.36 8.97
CA ASP A 128 23.30 17.14 8.87
C ASP A 128 23.08 15.68 8.44
N SER A 129 23.33 14.76 9.37
CA SER A 129 22.91 13.37 9.24
C SER A 129 21.61 13.23 10.02
N THR A 130 20.52 13.73 9.44
CA THR A 130 19.17 13.36 9.84
C THR A 130 19.08 11.85 9.70
N THR A 131 19.36 11.17 10.81
CA THR A 131 19.21 9.73 10.90
C THR A 131 17.71 9.50 10.93
N VAL A 132 17.14 9.22 9.75
CA VAL A 132 15.75 8.80 9.60
C VAL A 132 15.60 7.51 10.39
N ARG A 133 15.17 7.64 11.65
CA ARG A 133 14.76 6.51 12.46
C ARG A 133 13.36 6.15 11.98
N PRO A 134 13.10 4.90 11.55
CA PRO A 134 11.74 4.48 11.30
C PRO A 134 11.00 4.52 12.63
N THR A 135 10.05 5.44 12.78
CA THR A 135 9.08 5.38 13.87
C THR A 135 8.37 4.04 13.86
N GLU A 136 8.21 3.50 15.06
CA GLU A 136 7.92 2.09 15.34
C GLU A 136 6.42 1.73 15.23
N HIS A 137 5.58 2.59 14.65
CA HIS A 137 4.13 2.43 14.68
C HIS A 137 3.52 2.04 13.33
N VAL A 138 4.00 0.95 12.70
CA VAL A 138 3.18 0.17 11.74
C VAL A 138 3.47 -1.31 11.89
N GLN A 139 2.48 -2.06 12.38
CA GLN A 139 2.52 -3.51 12.39
C GLN A 139 1.79 -4.08 11.17
N SER A 140 2.43 -4.06 10.00
CA SER A 140 1.86 -4.77 8.85
C SER A 140 1.63 -6.26 9.18
N THR A 141 0.38 -6.65 9.36
CA THR A 141 -0.02 -7.98 9.84
C THR A 141 -0.78 -8.69 8.74
N SER A 142 -0.22 -9.78 8.22
CA SER A 142 -0.91 -10.65 7.28
C SER A 142 -1.70 -11.71 8.05
N PHE A 143 -3.01 -11.78 7.83
CA PHE A 143 -3.88 -12.75 8.47
C PHE A 143 -4.26 -13.86 7.50
N GLN A 144 -4.29 -15.08 8.03
CA GLN A 144 -4.50 -16.28 7.25
C GLN A 144 -5.50 -17.23 7.92
N PRO A 145 -6.37 -17.93 7.15
CA PRO A 145 -7.23 -18.96 7.70
C PRO A 145 -6.44 -20.10 8.37
N PRO A 146 -6.92 -20.68 9.48
CA PRO A 146 -6.28 -21.82 10.11
C PRO A 146 -6.33 -23.06 9.20
N GLY A 147 -5.16 -23.63 8.87
CA GLY A 147 -5.04 -24.85 8.05
C GLY A 147 -4.12 -24.73 6.82
N SER A 148 -3.71 -23.52 6.49
CA SER A 148 -2.83 -23.24 5.35
C SER A 148 -1.38 -23.72 5.58
N ARG A 149 -0.79 -24.40 4.59
CA ARG A 149 0.63 -24.85 4.61
C ARG A 149 1.58 -23.64 4.59
N ARG A 150 2.70 -23.72 5.31
CA ARG A 150 3.79 -22.73 5.52
C ARG A 150 3.92 -21.70 4.37
N ARG A 151 3.80 -20.41 4.69
CA ARG A 151 3.86 -19.28 3.73
C ARG A 151 4.72 -18.16 4.27
N GLU A 152 5.31 -17.43 3.34
CA GLU A 152 6.03 -16.21 3.69
C GLU A 152 5.04 -15.07 3.98
N ARG A 153 5.53 -14.05 4.68
CA ARG A 153 4.78 -12.82 4.95
C ARG A 153 5.19 -11.77 3.93
N LEU A 154 4.31 -10.79 3.67
CA LEU A 154 4.69 -9.61 2.90
C LEU A 154 5.93 -8.96 3.50
N ARG A 155 6.94 -8.73 2.66
CA ARG A 155 8.17 -8.03 3.03
C ARG A 155 7.87 -6.55 3.19
N ARG A 156 8.66 -5.84 4.00
CA ARG A 156 8.52 -4.40 4.20
C ARG A 156 9.69 -3.67 3.58
N ALA A 157 9.40 -2.59 2.87
CA ALA A 157 10.40 -1.71 2.29
C ALA A 157 10.01 -0.23 2.50
N PRO A 158 10.98 0.69 2.53
CA PRO A 158 10.68 2.12 2.52
C PRO A 158 10.14 2.54 1.13
N LEU A 159 9.25 3.53 1.14
CA LEU A 159 8.84 4.26 -0.05
C LEU A 159 9.74 5.49 -0.18
N GLU A 160 10.65 5.46 -1.15
CA GLU A 160 11.56 6.57 -1.42
C GLU A 160 10.81 7.76 -2.04
N GLY A 161 11.21 8.97 -1.67
CA GLY A 161 10.74 10.21 -2.31
C GLY A 161 9.46 10.82 -1.76
N ASN A 162 8.81 10.22 -0.76
CA ASN A 162 7.71 10.85 -0.04
C ASN A 162 8.18 11.36 1.32
N VAL A 163 8.35 12.69 1.42
CA VAL A 163 8.65 13.43 2.66
C VAL A 163 7.40 14.13 3.20
N ASP A 164 6.26 14.04 2.51
CA ASP A 164 5.00 14.58 3.00
C ASP A 164 4.48 13.75 4.18
N THR A 165 3.81 14.42 5.10
CA THR A 165 3.27 13.84 6.35
C THR A 165 2.16 12.82 6.09
N ASP A 166 1.54 12.87 4.91
CA ASP A 166 0.42 12.00 4.56
C ASP A 166 0.85 10.54 4.36
N PRO A 167 0.16 9.58 5.00
CA PRO A 167 0.52 8.19 4.89
C PRO A 167 0.20 7.65 3.49
N ALA A 168 1.22 7.11 2.84
CA ALA A 168 1.11 6.41 1.57
C ALA A 168 1.66 5.00 1.65
N TYR A 169 0.91 4.05 1.08
CA TYR A 169 1.28 2.66 0.94
C TYR A 169 1.27 2.24 -0.52
N ILE A 170 2.26 1.45 -0.91
CA ILE A 170 2.24 0.70 -2.16
C ILE A 170 2.33 -0.78 -1.80
N LEU A 171 1.26 -1.52 -2.10
CA LEU A 171 1.22 -2.97 -1.97
C LEU A 171 1.60 -3.57 -3.33
N GLU A 172 2.73 -4.26 -3.34
CA GLU A 172 3.27 -5.01 -4.46
C GLU A 172 2.95 -6.49 -4.21
N LEU A 173 1.81 -6.97 -4.71
CA LEU A 173 1.33 -8.33 -4.50
C LEU A 173 1.71 -9.21 -5.71
N ASN A 174 2.52 -10.24 -5.50
CA ASN A 174 2.87 -11.15 -6.59
C ASN A 174 1.73 -12.15 -6.82
N THR A 175 1.35 -12.34 -8.08
CA THR A 175 0.37 -13.36 -8.45
C THR A 175 1.05 -14.70 -8.71
N ASP A 176 0.34 -15.79 -8.46
CA ASP A 176 0.82 -17.13 -8.77
C ASP A 176 0.93 -17.31 -10.30
N ALA A 177 1.94 -18.03 -10.79
CA ALA A 177 2.11 -18.31 -12.22
C ALA A 177 0.95 -19.13 -12.82
N SER A 178 0.23 -19.86 -11.97
CA SER A 178 -0.98 -20.62 -12.28
C SER A 178 -2.28 -19.89 -11.91
N ALA A 179 -2.21 -18.59 -11.57
CA ALA A 179 -3.36 -17.83 -11.14
C ALA A 179 -4.50 -17.87 -12.17
N PRO A 180 -5.76 -18.08 -11.70
CA PRO A 180 -6.90 -18.18 -12.59
C PRO A 180 -7.11 -16.86 -13.33
N THR A 181 -7.43 -16.95 -14.62
CA THR A 181 -7.87 -15.80 -15.41
C THR A 181 -9.22 -15.30 -14.90
N GLY A 182 -9.40 -14.00 -14.77
CA GLY A 182 -10.65 -13.41 -14.32
C GLY A 182 -10.51 -11.98 -13.84
N GLU A 183 -11.61 -11.40 -13.40
CA GLU A 183 -11.64 -10.14 -12.67
C GLU A 183 -11.72 -10.43 -11.17
N PHE A 184 -10.88 -9.77 -10.40
CA PHE A 184 -10.76 -9.96 -8.96
C PHE A 184 -10.89 -8.62 -8.25
N SER A 185 -11.80 -8.59 -7.28
CA SER A 185 -12.00 -7.43 -6.41
C SER A 185 -10.98 -7.44 -5.29
N LEU A 186 -10.39 -6.27 -5.00
CA LEU A 186 -9.40 -6.07 -3.96
C LEU A 186 -9.94 -5.05 -2.94
N PRO A 187 -10.95 -5.39 -2.12
CA PRO A 187 -11.50 -4.47 -1.13
C PRO A 187 -10.43 -3.88 -0.22
N VAL A 188 -10.44 -2.56 -0.11
CA VAL A 188 -9.65 -1.77 0.83
C VAL A 188 -10.62 -1.13 1.82
N ALA A 189 -10.62 -1.63 3.04
CA ALA A 189 -11.38 -1.12 4.17
C ALA A 189 -10.52 -0.17 4.99
N PHE A 190 -10.95 1.08 5.13
CA PHE A 190 -10.27 2.10 5.92
C PHE A 190 -11.10 2.47 7.13
N THR A 191 -10.54 2.25 8.33
CA THR A 191 -11.18 2.54 9.61
C THR A 191 -10.46 3.69 10.30
N TYR A 192 -11.18 4.76 10.60
CA TYR A 192 -10.64 5.97 11.21
C TYR A 192 -11.55 6.54 12.30
N ARG A 193 -11.00 7.44 13.12
CA ARG A 193 -11.77 8.20 14.12
C ARG A 193 -12.13 9.57 13.56
N SER A 194 -13.41 9.92 13.60
CA SER A 194 -13.89 11.29 13.36
C SER A 194 -14.55 11.86 14.61
N GLU A 195 -14.91 13.14 14.58
CA GLU A 195 -15.65 13.80 15.68
C GLU A 195 -16.95 13.06 16.04
N SER A 196 -17.56 12.38 15.06
CA SER A 196 -18.81 11.63 15.22
C SER A 196 -18.63 10.19 15.71
N GLY A 197 -17.40 9.74 15.94
CA GLY A 197 -17.05 8.39 16.37
C GLY A 197 -16.18 7.65 15.35
N ILE A 198 -16.14 6.31 15.45
CA ILE A 198 -15.39 5.47 14.51
C ILE A 198 -16.18 5.34 13.20
N ARG A 199 -15.50 5.58 12.07
CA ARG A 199 -16.05 5.47 10.73
C ARG A 199 -15.24 4.46 9.91
N GLN A 200 -15.90 3.88 8.91
CA GLN A 200 -15.29 2.95 7.98
C GLN A 200 -15.70 3.31 6.55
N VAL A 201 -14.71 3.42 5.67
CA VAL A 201 -14.90 3.65 4.23
C VAL A 201 -14.29 2.46 3.48
N THR A 202 -14.99 1.96 2.46
CA THR A 202 -14.50 0.83 1.66
C THR A 202 -14.37 1.25 0.20
N LYS A 203 -13.20 0.98 -0.40
CA LYS A 203 -12.96 1.10 -1.85
C LYS A 203 -12.73 -0.29 -2.41
N ILE A 204 -13.24 -0.57 -3.61
CA ILE A 204 -13.15 -1.90 -4.22
C ILE A 204 -12.54 -1.77 -5.62
N PRO A 205 -11.21 -1.57 -5.71
CA PRO A 205 -10.52 -1.69 -6.99
C PRO A 205 -10.66 -3.12 -7.56
N THR A 206 -10.74 -3.21 -8.89
CA THR A 206 -10.82 -4.49 -9.61
C THR A 206 -9.59 -4.64 -10.49
N VAL A 207 -8.92 -5.79 -10.40
CA VAL A 207 -7.81 -6.17 -11.26
C VAL A 207 -8.21 -7.34 -12.14
N ARG A 208 -7.78 -7.34 -13.40
CA ARG A 208 -7.98 -8.45 -14.33
C ARG A 208 -6.70 -9.26 -14.52
N ILE A 209 -6.76 -10.57 -14.28
CA ILE A 209 -5.69 -11.50 -14.66
C ILE A 209 -5.97 -11.98 -16.09
N ARG A 210 -5.03 -11.73 -17.00
CA ARG A 210 -5.17 -12.02 -18.43
C ARG A 210 -5.05 -13.50 -18.76
N SER A 211 -5.76 -13.92 -19.81
CA SER A 211 -5.62 -15.28 -20.34
C SER A 211 -4.38 -15.43 -21.21
N LEU A 212 -3.86 -16.65 -21.35
CA LEU A 212 -2.75 -16.96 -22.24
C LEU A 212 -3.01 -16.52 -23.69
N ARG A 213 -4.27 -16.61 -24.14
CA ARG A 213 -4.68 -16.13 -25.46
C ARG A 213 -4.54 -14.62 -25.60
N GLU A 214 -4.96 -13.87 -24.60
CA GLU A 214 -4.85 -12.40 -24.59
C GLU A 214 -3.39 -11.94 -24.61
N ARG A 215 -2.50 -12.70 -23.98
CA ARG A 215 -1.04 -12.45 -23.97
C ARG A 215 -0.40 -12.63 -25.34
N VAL A 216 -0.79 -13.67 -26.07
CA VAL A 216 -0.13 -14.04 -27.35
C VAL A 216 -0.73 -13.32 -28.56
N THR A 217 -2.00 -12.90 -28.48
CA THR A 217 -2.72 -12.26 -29.60
C THR A 217 -2.00 -11.02 -30.17
N PRO A 218 -1.50 -10.07 -29.35
CA PRO A 218 -0.78 -8.91 -29.86
C PRO A 218 0.46 -9.27 -30.67
N TRP A 219 1.18 -10.32 -30.26
CA TRP A 219 2.38 -10.78 -30.98
C TRP A 219 2.02 -11.41 -32.33
N LEU A 220 0.97 -12.24 -32.36
CA LEU A 220 0.46 -12.83 -33.61
C LEU A 220 -0.03 -11.76 -34.59
N VAL A 221 -0.71 -10.73 -34.11
CA VAL A 221 -1.15 -9.61 -34.95
C VAL A 221 0.05 -8.84 -35.51
N ARG A 222 1.07 -8.56 -34.69
CA ARG A 222 2.30 -7.89 -35.13
C ARG A 222 3.04 -8.71 -36.20
N LEU A 223 3.16 -10.02 -36.01
CA LEU A 223 3.76 -10.91 -37.02
C LEU A 223 2.96 -10.96 -38.31
N GLY A 224 1.62 -11.05 -38.22
CA GLY A 224 0.75 -11.01 -39.39
C GLY A 224 0.89 -9.71 -40.17
N ALA A 225 0.86 -8.56 -39.48
CA ALA A 225 1.05 -7.25 -40.09
C ALA A 225 2.43 -7.11 -40.76
N PHE A 226 3.49 -7.60 -40.11
CA PHE A 226 4.83 -7.62 -40.68
C PHE A 226 4.91 -8.50 -41.94
N GLY A 227 4.27 -9.67 -41.92
CA GLY A 227 4.18 -10.56 -43.08
C GLY A 227 3.46 -9.91 -44.27
N VAL A 228 2.34 -9.23 -44.02
CA VAL A 228 1.60 -8.49 -45.06
C VAL A 228 2.43 -7.34 -45.63
N ALA A 229 3.11 -6.57 -44.78
CA ALA A 229 3.97 -5.47 -45.21
C ALA A 229 5.14 -5.98 -46.08
N LEU A 230 5.82 -7.04 -45.64
CA LEU A 230 6.92 -7.66 -46.39
C LEU A 230 6.43 -8.21 -47.74
N GLY A 231 5.28 -8.90 -47.74
CA GLY A 231 4.65 -9.40 -48.97
C GLY A 231 4.29 -8.28 -49.94
N GLY A 232 3.77 -7.15 -49.44
CA GLY A 232 3.50 -5.96 -50.23
C GLY A 232 4.76 -5.35 -50.86
N ILE A 233 5.87 -5.29 -50.11
CA ILE A 233 7.16 -4.80 -50.62
C ILE A 233 7.69 -5.71 -51.74
N VAL A 234 7.65 -7.04 -51.56
CA VAL A 234 8.11 -7.99 -52.58
C VAL A 234 7.25 -7.91 -53.83
N ALA A 235 5.92 -7.84 -53.69
CA ALA A 235 5.01 -7.71 -54.83
C ALA A 235 5.23 -6.38 -55.58
N PHE A 236 5.47 -5.28 -54.85
CA PHE A 236 5.77 -3.97 -55.44
C PHE A 236 7.12 -3.96 -56.18
N ALA A 237 8.15 -4.59 -55.63
CA ALA A 237 9.45 -4.73 -56.28
C ALA A 237 9.36 -5.55 -57.58
N GLN A 238 8.56 -6.63 -57.59
CA GLN A 238 8.30 -7.41 -58.81
C GLN A 238 7.51 -6.61 -59.85
N TRP A 239 6.55 -5.78 -59.44
CA TRP A 239 5.72 -5.01 -60.36
C TRP A 239 6.47 -3.82 -61.00
N THR A 240 7.38 -3.19 -60.27
CA THR A 240 8.15 -2.03 -60.75
C THR A 240 9.33 -2.39 -61.67
N GLY A 241 9.57 -3.68 -61.92
CA GLY A 241 10.59 -4.12 -62.87
C GLY A 241 12.03 -3.82 -62.42
N LEU A 242 12.24 -3.49 -61.15
CA LEU A 242 13.56 -3.45 -60.50
C LEU A 242 14.01 -4.90 -60.25
N GLY A 243 14.28 -5.61 -61.35
CA GLY A 243 15.08 -6.82 -61.31
C GLY A 243 16.51 -6.45 -60.91
N LEU A 244 16.98 -7.04 -59.81
CA LEU A 244 18.40 -7.23 -59.53
C LEU A 244 19.02 -8.09 -60.64
#